data_AF-A0A357IBV3-F1
#
_entry.id   AF-A0A357IBV3-F1
#
_cell.length_a   1.000
_cell.length_b   1.000
_cell.length_c   1.000
_cell.angle_alpha   90.00
_cell.angle_beta   90.00
_cell.angle_gamma   90.00
#
_symmetry.space_group_name_H-M   'P 1'
#
loop_
_entity.id
_entity.type
_entity.pdbx_description
1 polymer ?
#
loop_
_entity_poly.entity_id
_entity_poly.type
_entity_poly.pdbx_seq_one_letter_code
_entity_poly.pdbx_strand_id
1 'polypeptide(L)'
;SIARALLRDAPVLLLDEATASVDPDTQYEIQQAISALVGQRTVIVIAHRLHTIQYADQILVLDQGQLVEHGDHRSLLEQNGLYRTLWQEQTASHQPTD
;
A
#
# COMPACT_ATOMS: atom_id res chain seq x y z
N SER A 1 2.31 -16.55 -4.07
CA SER A 1 2.36 -15.67 -5.25
C SER A 1 3.57 -14.73 -5.24
N ILE A 2 3.84 -14.06 -4.11
CA ILE A 2 5.00 -13.15 -3.91
C ILE A 2 6.35 -13.89 -4.06
N ALA A 3 6.52 -15.07 -3.45
CA ALA A 3 7.74 -15.87 -3.54
C ALA A 3 8.19 -16.16 -4.99
N ARG A 4 7.25 -16.39 -5.91
CA ARG A 4 7.58 -16.61 -7.33
C ARG A 4 8.02 -15.32 -8.02
N ALA A 5 7.49 -14.18 -7.60
CA ALA A 5 7.90 -12.88 -8.13
C ALA A 5 9.30 -12.48 -7.61
N LEU A 6 9.61 -12.82 -6.34
CA LEU A 6 10.94 -12.72 -5.76
C LEU A 6 12.00 -13.48 -6.58
N LEU A 7 11.70 -14.74 -6.88
CA LEU A 7 12.59 -15.65 -7.62
C LEU A 7 12.83 -15.25 -9.08
N ARG A 8 11.99 -14.39 -9.66
CA ARG A 8 12.03 -14.07 -11.09
C ARG A 8 12.98 -12.94 -11.48
N ASP A 9 13.65 -12.35 -10.49
CA ASP A 9 14.54 -11.18 -10.65
C ASP A 9 14.02 -10.11 -11.60
N ALA A 10 12.71 -9.82 -11.50
CA ALA A 10 12.07 -8.86 -12.38
C ALA A 10 12.43 -7.43 -11.95
N PRO A 11 12.76 -6.52 -12.89
CA PRO A 11 13.07 -5.12 -12.57
C PRO A 11 11.84 -4.33 -12.10
N VAL A 12 10.64 -4.81 -12.44
CA VAL A 12 9.36 -4.24 -12.02
C VAL A 12 8.51 -5.33 -11.37
N LEU A 13 8.00 -5.05 -10.19
CA LEU A 13 7.14 -5.93 -9.40
C LEU A 13 5.76 -5.28 -9.26
N LEU A 14 4.72 -5.94 -9.74
CA LEU A 14 3.32 -5.55 -9.49
C LEU A 14 2.73 -6.45 -8.42
N LEU A 15 2.26 -5.85 -7.33
CA LEU A 15 1.59 -6.52 -6.24
C LEU A 15 0.12 -6.08 -6.21
N ASP A 16 -0.77 -7.05 -6.34
CA ASP A 16 -2.19 -6.85 -6.15
C ASP A 16 -2.55 -7.39 -4.77
N GLU A 17 -2.89 -6.49 -3.84
CA GLU A 17 -3.19 -6.83 -2.44
C GLU A 17 -4.59 -7.45 -2.33
N ALA A 18 -4.75 -8.65 -2.90
CA ALA A 18 -5.92 -9.52 -2.70
C ALA A 18 -5.75 -10.41 -1.44
N THR A 19 -5.11 -9.89 -0.39
CA THR A 19 -4.85 -10.59 0.87
C THR A 19 -5.89 -10.22 1.92
N ALA A 20 -7.13 -10.67 1.70
CA ALA A 20 -8.22 -10.53 2.67
C ALA A 20 -8.17 -11.56 3.81
N SER A 21 -7.23 -12.52 3.79
CA SER A 21 -7.18 -13.66 4.70
C SER A 21 -5.86 -13.83 5.44
N VAL A 22 -5.11 -12.74 5.62
CA VAL A 22 -3.78 -12.76 6.25
C VAL A 22 -3.86 -12.00 7.58
N ASP A 23 -3.39 -12.65 8.66
CA ASP A 23 -3.31 -12.06 10.00
C ASP A 23 -2.34 -10.86 10.06
N PRO A 24 -2.48 -9.97 11.06
CA PRO A 24 -1.64 -8.76 11.17
C PRO A 24 -0.13 -9.03 11.22
N ASP A 25 0.29 -10.12 11.86
CA ASP A 25 1.71 -10.47 11.99
C ASP A 25 2.29 -10.87 10.63
N THR A 26 1.57 -11.71 9.88
CA THR A 26 1.97 -12.11 8.53
C THR A 26 1.98 -10.91 7.57
N GLN A 27 1.10 -9.90 7.77
CA GLN A 27 1.14 -8.68 6.97
C GLN A 27 2.39 -7.84 7.23
N TYR A 28 2.83 -7.77 8.49
CA TYR A 28 4.08 -7.10 8.85
C TYR A 28 5.31 -7.79 8.22
N GLU A 29 5.33 -9.12 8.19
CA GLU A 29 6.38 -9.88 7.50
C GLU A 29 6.38 -9.64 5.99
N ILE A 30 5.19 -9.61 5.37
CA ILE A 30 5.05 -9.26 3.94
C ILE A 30 5.57 -7.84 3.68
N GLN A 31 5.26 -6.88 4.55
CA GLN A 31 5.76 -5.51 4.43
C GLN A 31 7.27 -5.41 4.50
N GLN A 32 7.91 -6.11 5.45
CA GLN A 32 9.36 -6.17 5.52
C GLN A 32 9.97 -6.82 4.29
N ALA A 33 9.37 -7.91 3.81
CA ALA A 33 9.82 -8.59 2.60
C ALA A 33 9.71 -7.68 1.37
N ILE A 34 8.63 -6.91 1.23
CA ILE A 34 8.45 -5.93 0.15
C ILE A 34 9.50 -4.81 0.27
N SER A 35 9.68 -4.25 1.46
CA SER A 35 10.63 -3.17 1.73
C SER A 35 12.07 -3.56 1.37
N ALA A 36 12.47 -4.81 1.64
CA ALA A 36 13.77 -5.34 1.27
C ALA A 36 13.99 -5.42 -0.25
N LEU A 37 12.93 -5.43 -1.06
CA LEU A 37 13.02 -5.52 -2.53
C LEU A 37 13.12 -4.19 -3.23
N VAL A 38 12.57 -3.13 -2.64
CA VAL A 38 12.50 -1.79 -3.23
C VAL A 38 13.89 -1.26 -3.57
N GLY A 39 14.91 -1.61 -2.79
CA GLY A 39 16.29 -1.14 -2.99
C GLY A 39 16.93 -1.48 -4.34
N GLN A 40 16.37 -2.42 -5.11
CA GLN A 40 16.92 -2.81 -6.43
C GLN A 40 15.87 -2.80 -7.55
N ARG A 41 14.59 -2.49 -7.26
CA ARG A 41 13.47 -2.75 -8.18
C ARG A 41 12.38 -1.69 -8.05
N THR A 42 11.67 -1.43 -9.14
CA THR A 42 10.42 -0.66 -9.08
C THR A 42 9.30 -1.56 -8.57
N VAL A 43 8.63 -1.16 -7.50
CA VAL A 43 7.50 -1.90 -6.93
C VAL A 43 6.24 -1.07 -7.06
N ILE A 44 5.22 -1.64 -7.70
CA ILE A 44 3.89 -1.06 -7.84
C ILE A 44 2.95 -1.90 -6.98
N VAL A 45 2.25 -1.27 -6.05
CA VAL A 45 1.30 -1.95 -5.16
C VAL A 45 -0.09 -1.36 -5.38
N ILE A 46 -1.05 -2.23 -5.69
CA ILE A 46 -2.48 -1.91 -5.65
C ILE A 46 -2.98 -2.35 -4.28
N ALA A 47 -3.22 -1.38 -3.40
CA ALA A 47 -3.55 -1.63 -2.00
C ALA A 47 -5.04 -1.47 -1.72
N HIS A 48 -5.59 -2.42 -0.96
CA HIS A 48 -6.91 -2.28 -0.35
C HIS A 48 -6.79 -1.73 1.07
N ARG A 49 -5.62 -1.90 1.71
CA ARG A 49 -5.33 -1.40 3.06
C ARG A 49 -4.30 -0.29 2.97
N LEU A 50 -4.68 0.93 3.35
CA LEU A 50 -3.82 2.09 3.16
C LEU A 50 -2.57 2.04 4.04
N HIS A 51 -2.62 1.37 5.20
CA HIS A 51 -1.45 1.19 6.08
C HIS A 51 -0.29 0.46 5.38
N THR A 52 -0.59 -0.36 4.37
CA THR A 52 0.39 -1.06 3.52
C THR A 52 1.21 -0.10 2.65
N ILE A 53 0.66 1.06 2.30
CA ILE A 53 1.27 2.01 1.34
C ILE A 53 1.73 3.32 1.98
N GLN A 54 1.60 3.49 3.30
CA GLN A 54 1.99 4.73 3.98
C GLN A 54 3.48 5.06 3.86
N TYR A 55 4.32 4.07 3.56
CA TYR A 55 5.76 4.21 3.39
C TYR A 55 6.19 4.26 1.92
N ALA A 56 5.24 4.28 0.98
CA ALA A 56 5.56 4.34 -0.43
C ALA A 56 6.21 5.70 -0.78
N ASP A 57 7.21 5.66 -1.67
CA ASP A 57 7.83 6.88 -2.20
C ASP A 57 6.81 7.78 -2.90
N GLN A 58 5.81 7.16 -3.55
CA GLN A 58 4.72 7.84 -4.22
C GLN A 58 3.43 7.02 -4.15
N ILE A 59 2.33 7.71 -3.87
CA ILE A 59 0.96 7.20 -3.86
C ILE A 59 0.19 7.88 -4.99
N LEU A 60 -0.56 7.08 -5.75
CA LEU A 60 -1.43 7.53 -6.84
C LEU A 60 -2.87 7.19 -6.46
N VAL A 61 -3.72 8.21 -6.35
CA VAL A 61 -5.13 8.04 -5.97
C VAL A 61 -6.00 8.12 -7.20
N LEU A 62 -6.75 7.06 -7.46
CA LEU A 62 -7.65 6.95 -8.60
C LEU A 62 -9.10 7.08 -8.14
N ASP A 63 -9.89 7.89 -8.83
CA ASP A 63 -11.36 7.94 -8.71
C ASP A 63 -12.00 8.01 -10.09
N GLN A 64 -13.05 7.21 -10.32
CA GLN A 64 -13.74 7.08 -11.61
C GLN A 64 -12.81 6.89 -12.82
N GLY A 65 -11.70 6.16 -12.64
CA GLY A 65 -10.71 5.90 -13.70
C GLY A 65 -9.79 7.10 -14.02
N GLN A 66 -9.78 8.14 -13.20
CA GLN A 66 -8.92 9.32 -13.33
C GLN A 66 -7.95 9.41 -12.15
N LEU A 67 -6.73 9.92 -12.39
CA LEU A 67 -5.80 10.27 -11.32
C LEU A 67 -6.23 11.59 -10.68
N VAL A 68 -6.69 11.54 -9.44
CA VAL A 68 -7.22 12.71 -8.72
C VAL A 68 -6.21 13.32 -7.76
N GLU A 69 -5.34 12.51 -7.17
CA GLU A 69 -4.27 12.97 -6.26
C GLU A 69 -2.99 12.15 -6.45
N HIS A 70 -1.85 12.78 -6.17
CA HIS A 70 -0.55 12.12 -6.15
C HIS A 70 0.40 12.77 -5.14
N GLY A 71 1.27 11.98 -4.50
CA GLY A 71 2.27 12.47 -3.55
C GLY A 71 2.71 11.40 -2.57
N ASP A 72 3.53 11.77 -1.59
CA ASP A 72 3.80 10.91 -0.44
C ASP A 72 2.62 10.92 0.55
N HIS A 73 2.62 9.96 1.48
CA HIS A 73 1.58 9.83 2.50
C HIS A 73 1.32 11.13 3.27
N ARG A 74 2.38 11.82 3.70
CA ARG A 74 2.26 13.04 4.51
C ARG A 74 1.61 14.17 3.71
N SER A 75 2.09 14.39 2.49
CA SER A 75 1.61 15.44 1.59
C SER A 75 0.14 15.24 1.24
N LEU A 76 -0.30 13.98 1.04
CA LEU A 76 -1.70 13.66 0.77
C LEU A 76 -2.61 13.83 1.99
N LEU A 77 -2.14 13.54 3.20
CA LEU A 77 -2.90 13.81 4.43
C LEU A 77 -3.13 15.31 4.68
N GLU A 78 -2.18 16.15 4.27
CA GLU A 78 -2.28 17.61 4.39
C GLU A 78 -3.27 18.23 3.38
N GLN A 79 -3.43 17.61 2.20
CA GLN A 79 -4.27 18.11 1.11
C GLN A 79 -5.79 18.03 1.38
N ASN A 80 -6.23 17.43 2.49
CA ASN A 80 -7.65 17.25 2.82
C ASN A 80 -8.48 16.61 1.68
N GLY A 81 -7.84 15.78 0.85
CA GLY A 81 -8.44 15.11 -0.31
C GLY A 81 -9.06 13.74 0.00
N LEU A 82 -9.43 13.03 -1.05
CA LEU A 82 -9.94 11.65 -1.03
C LEU A 82 -9.00 10.70 -0.29
N TYR A 83 -7.68 10.85 -0.47
CA TYR A 83 -6.73 10.01 0.26
C TYR A 83 -6.93 10.08 1.78
N ARG A 84 -7.05 11.30 2.32
CA ARG A 84 -7.25 11.52 3.75
C ARG A 84 -8.58 10.94 4.22
N THR A 85 -9.66 11.13 3.45
CA THR A 85 -10.97 10.56 3.79
C THR A 85 -10.90 9.04 3.90
N LEU A 86 -10.34 8.37 2.89
CA LEU A 86 -10.18 6.91 2.90
C LEU A 86 -9.28 6.44 4.05
N TRP A 87 -8.21 7.20 4.35
CA TRP A 87 -7.32 6.91 5.47
C TRP A 87 -8.05 6.95 6.81
N GLN A 88 -8.88 7.97 7.03
CA GLN A 88 -9.65 8.13 8.25
C GLN A 88 -10.69 7.02 8.43
N GLU A 89 -11.38 6.62 7.36
CA GLU A 89 -12.35 5.51 7.39
C GLU A 89 -11.69 4.17 7.74
N GLN A 90 -10.52 3.90 7.15
CA GLN A 90 -9.80 2.66 7.43
C GLN A 90 -9.15 2.64 8.82
N THR A 91 -8.72 3.78 9.35
CA THR A 91 -8.16 3.85 10.72
C THR A 91 -9.25 3.82 11.79
N ALA A 92 -10.40 4.42 11.54
CA ALA A 92 -11.56 4.36 12.45
C ALA A 92 -12.13 2.93 12.57
N SER A 93 -12.13 2.17 11.47
CA SER A 93 -12.59 0.77 11.46
C SER A 93 -11.60 -0.23 12.11
N HIS A 94 -10.38 0.20 12.44
CA HIS A 94 -9.36 -0.62 13.13
C HIS A 94 -9.21 -0.28 14.63
N GLN A 95 -10.10 0.52 15.24
CA GLN A 95 -10.11 0.67 16.70
C GLN A 95 -10.66 -0.61 17.35
N PRO A 96 -9.91 -1.26 18.27
CA PRO A 96 -10.49 -2.28 19.12
C PRO A 96 -11.57 -1.61 19.97
N THR A 97 -12.77 -2.16 19.96
CA THR A 97 -13.74 -1.91 21.01
C THR A 97 -13.09 -2.31 22.32
N ASP A 98 -12.85 -1.34 23.22
CA ASP A 98 -12.59 -1.63 24.64
C ASP A 98 -13.74 -2.44 25.25
#